data_AF-A0A2E4REU3-F1
#
_entry.id   AF-A0A2E4REU3-F1
#
_cell.length_a   1.000
_cell.length_b   1.000
_cell.length_c   1.000
_cell.angle_alpha   90.00
_cell.angle_beta   90.00
_cell.angle_gamma   90.00
#
_symmetry.space_group_name_H-M   'P 1'
#
loop_
_entity.id
_entity.type
_entity.pdbx_description
1 polymer ?
#
loop_
_entity_poly.entity_id
_entity_poly.type
_entity_poly.pdbx_seq_one_letter_code
_entity_poly.pdbx_strand_id
1 'polypeptide(L)'
;MRQISVVSFVTILILTSISPIVSASGPSDSVIWGVSYDWSELDNDQETLTGVSPSEIFQDLEQAAIIAKFDLDALSIITGNTYLFFEQWEDEGTISFEDANGDLFDATVRNTEITMRHGSRNDQGISTSWVDENSSIDIDYRASQTGLVVLDILYTEYLNSDSLHLGADLTITGTAEQSTELEFVVDLVGGGESYDIDVELGFISGISIDSIVSEWRTYEPLPLLNDMSNDSIDDSYDDGEIGMVSGDYSVSANYDLSLDGIPTEELDISADALDISISDTVTSAGAFYENFRTMIWTGETSPPCNGLNPAMDADIGEENSVRVQCRQVFPIFSPGLLGMAAVSMSSAFTDSSAFDAASEELIQELSSTFEDAMGDIQEDENSTASDVFICDDGTEIPAYWVNDGEDDCPDGSDEYESNLSGPEAMVDAWANSDLSDTIQMFTNSLSELLSDNTESPTFEIGNACFTTLWDSSEMMVVGFAWMQDGYMILGPDIDGIGVHNTELGIDYLVGDNARNAQASASNLESLVSLAPPSEHDARTIDELVGIDDEESSDFAVPGFGISATLTILCLTAILAKRD
;
A
#
# COMPACT_ATOMS: atom_id res chain seq x y z
N MET A 1 16.35 -0.37 16.70
CA MET A 1 14.99 -0.40 17.28
C MET A 1 14.46 0.97 17.76
N ARG A 2 15.04 2.12 17.37
CA ARG A 2 14.40 3.44 17.61
C ARG A 2 14.68 4.49 16.51
N GLN A 3 15.21 4.06 15.36
CA GLN A 3 15.55 4.91 14.19
C GLN A 3 15.04 4.34 12.85
N ILE A 4 14.37 3.18 12.85
CA ILE A 4 13.64 2.64 11.68
C ILE A 4 12.19 3.15 11.70
N SER A 5 11.67 3.44 12.89
CA SER A 5 10.28 3.83 13.19
C SER A 5 9.83 5.20 12.66
N VAL A 6 10.71 5.97 12.00
CA VAL A 6 10.38 7.31 11.47
C VAL A 6 10.10 7.24 9.97
N VAL A 7 10.88 6.48 9.19
CA VAL A 7 10.64 6.29 7.75
C VAL A 7 9.34 5.52 7.53
N SER A 8 9.10 4.46 8.30
CA SER A 8 7.84 3.69 8.25
C SER A 8 6.59 4.49 8.67
N PHE A 9 6.74 5.69 9.24
CA PHE A 9 5.60 6.49 9.70
C PHE A 9 4.95 7.30 8.55
N VAL A 10 5.65 7.50 7.44
CA VAL A 10 5.14 8.24 6.27
C VAL A 10 4.38 7.31 5.31
N THR A 11 4.71 6.02 5.28
CA THR A 11 4.14 5.03 4.33
C THR A 11 2.91 4.28 4.87
N ILE A 12 2.53 4.45 6.14
CA ILE A 12 1.48 3.64 6.81
C ILE A 12 0.14 4.39 6.99
N LEU A 13 0.07 5.68 6.62
CA LEU A 13 -1.04 6.57 6.95
C LEU A 13 -1.99 6.88 5.77
N ILE A 14 -2.22 5.91 4.88
CA ILE A 14 -3.12 6.03 3.71
C ILE A 14 -3.98 4.75 3.57
N LEU A 15 -5.09 4.65 4.31
CA LEU A 15 -6.10 3.58 4.20
C LEU A 15 -7.50 4.12 4.61
N THR A 16 -8.56 3.65 3.94
CA THR A 16 -9.98 4.08 4.07
C THR A 16 -10.22 5.52 3.57
N SER A 17 -11.29 5.95 2.87
CA SER A 17 -12.72 5.55 2.72
C SER A 17 -13.47 6.46 1.67
N ILE A 18 -14.70 6.16 1.10
CA ILE A 18 -15.67 6.76 0.03
C ILE A 18 -16.76 7.80 0.47
N SER A 19 -17.01 8.86 -0.34
CA SER A 19 -17.52 10.20 0.05
C SER A 19 -19.05 10.45 0.01
N PRO A 20 -19.46 11.62 0.53
CA PRO A 20 -20.30 12.53 -0.24
C PRO A 20 -19.89 14.02 -0.14
N ILE A 21 -19.24 14.51 -1.20
CA ILE A 21 -19.16 15.90 -1.68
C ILE A 21 -19.39 17.00 -0.63
N VAL A 22 -18.30 17.48 -0.01
CA VAL A 22 -18.24 18.80 0.65
C VAL A 22 -17.27 19.68 -0.14
N SER A 23 -17.78 20.45 -1.09
CA SER A 23 -17.00 21.49 -1.78
C SER A 23 -16.97 22.76 -0.92
N ALA A 24 -15.99 22.89 -0.02
CA ALA A 24 -15.92 23.96 0.97
C ALA A 24 -14.63 24.81 0.92
N SER A 25 -14.14 25.11 -0.30
CA SER A 25 -12.95 25.95 -0.52
C SER A 25 -12.98 27.22 0.35
N GLY A 26 -11.93 27.40 1.15
CA GLY A 26 -11.91 28.32 2.28
C GLY A 26 -11.99 29.81 1.91
N PRO A 27 -12.08 30.69 2.93
CA PRO A 27 -12.04 32.13 2.75
C PRO A 27 -10.79 32.60 1.99
N SER A 28 -10.86 33.75 1.33
CA SER A 28 -9.73 34.32 0.57
C SER A 28 -8.51 34.68 1.43
N ASP A 29 -8.70 34.69 2.74
CA ASP A 29 -7.79 35.02 3.83
C ASP A 29 -7.44 33.79 4.70
N SER A 30 -7.75 32.58 4.23
CA SER A 30 -7.18 31.34 4.79
C SER A 30 -5.69 31.19 4.46
N VAL A 31 -4.93 30.60 5.38
CA VAL A 31 -3.59 30.06 5.11
C VAL A 31 -3.76 28.71 4.44
N ILE A 32 -3.13 28.51 3.28
CA ILE A 32 -3.16 27.24 2.55
C ILE A 32 -1.79 26.86 2.03
N TRP A 33 -1.42 25.59 2.24
CA TRP A 33 -0.21 24.97 1.71
C TRP A 33 -0.48 23.51 1.34
N GLY A 34 0.38 22.92 0.51
CA GLY A 34 0.24 21.53 0.10
C GLY A 34 1.33 21.05 -0.85
N VAL A 35 1.18 19.82 -1.30
CA VAL A 35 2.06 19.18 -2.28
C VAL A 35 1.27 18.46 -3.37
N SER A 36 1.86 18.38 -4.56
CA SER A 36 1.45 17.45 -5.61
C SER A 36 2.63 16.59 -6.05
N TYR A 37 2.34 15.37 -6.53
CA TYR A 37 3.32 14.40 -6.96
C TYR A 37 2.89 13.72 -8.26
N ASP A 38 3.78 13.67 -9.26
CA ASP A 38 3.61 12.88 -10.47
C ASP A 38 4.34 11.54 -10.31
N TRP A 39 3.60 10.43 -10.37
CA TRP A 39 4.17 9.09 -10.17
C TRP A 39 5.05 8.62 -11.33
N SER A 40 5.01 9.26 -12.51
CA SER A 40 5.90 8.93 -13.61
C SER A 40 7.35 9.37 -13.37
N GLU A 41 7.60 10.21 -12.36
CA GLU A 41 8.95 10.60 -11.91
C GLU A 41 9.53 9.64 -10.84
N LEU A 42 8.80 8.59 -10.42
CA LEU A 42 9.23 7.71 -9.31
C LEU A 42 10.61 7.07 -9.53
N ASP A 43 10.90 6.63 -10.75
CA ASP A 43 12.20 6.01 -11.07
C ASP A 43 13.35 7.03 -11.00
N ASN A 44 13.12 8.25 -11.49
CA ASN A 44 14.08 9.36 -11.45
C ASN A 44 14.32 9.81 -9.99
N ASP A 45 13.26 9.87 -9.19
CA ASP A 45 13.33 10.15 -7.76
C ASP A 45 14.05 9.03 -7.00
N GLN A 46 13.77 7.76 -7.30
CA GLN A 46 14.45 6.63 -6.66
C GLN A 46 15.94 6.63 -6.97
N GLU A 47 16.34 6.79 -8.23
CA GLU A 47 17.76 6.90 -8.62
C GLU A 47 18.43 8.08 -7.89
N THR A 48 17.76 9.23 -7.87
CA THR A 48 18.23 10.46 -7.22
C THR A 48 18.42 10.30 -5.70
N LEU A 49 17.45 9.69 -5.02
CA LEU A 49 17.40 9.53 -3.56
C LEU A 49 18.28 8.37 -3.06
N THR A 50 18.42 7.29 -3.85
CA THR A 50 19.07 6.05 -3.40
C THR A 50 20.43 5.78 -4.05
N GLY A 51 20.72 6.34 -5.23
CA GLY A 51 21.92 6.04 -6.00
C GLY A 51 21.86 4.70 -6.74
N VAL A 52 20.65 4.18 -6.95
CA VAL A 52 20.38 2.90 -7.62
C VAL A 52 19.27 3.11 -8.65
N SER A 53 19.59 2.98 -9.94
CA SER A 53 18.60 3.09 -11.00
C SER A 53 17.74 1.82 -11.08
N PRO A 54 16.40 1.92 -11.09
CA PRO A 54 15.53 0.76 -11.40
C PRO A 54 15.91 0.12 -12.73
N SER A 55 16.24 0.95 -13.73
CA SER A 55 16.62 0.48 -15.07
C SER A 55 17.93 -0.32 -15.09
N GLU A 56 18.87 -0.03 -14.19
CA GLU A 56 20.12 -0.80 -14.07
C GLU A 56 19.93 -2.11 -13.30
N ILE A 57 18.96 -2.18 -12.37
CA ILE A 57 18.57 -3.44 -11.71
C ILE A 57 17.98 -4.42 -12.73
N PHE A 58 17.08 -3.96 -13.62
CA PHE A 58 16.50 -4.81 -14.66
C PHE A 58 17.57 -5.29 -15.66
N GLN A 59 18.45 -4.39 -16.14
CA GLN A 59 19.58 -4.78 -17.00
C GLN A 59 20.54 -5.79 -16.35
N ASP A 60 20.78 -5.69 -15.02
CA ASP A 60 21.56 -6.68 -14.28
C ASP A 60 20.85 -8.05 -14.18
N LEU A 61 19.52 -8.04 -14.08
CA LEU A 61 18.69 -9.24 -14.01
C LEU A 61 18.73 -10.00 -15.35
N GLU A 62 18.46 -9.29 -16.45
CA GLU A 62 18.61 -9.76 -17.84
C GLU A 62 20.03 -10.28 -18.10
N GLN A 63 21.06 -9.51 -17.74
CA GLN A 63 22.45 -9.91 -17.97
C GLN A 63 22.85 -11.13 -17.12
N ALA A 64 22.34 -11.27 -15.90
CA ALA A 64 22.57 -12.46 -15.09
C ALA A 64 21.94 -13.71 -15.70
N ALA A 65 20.75 -13.60 -16.31
CA ALA A 65 20.09 -14.69 -17.02
C ALA A 65 20.88 -15.10 -18.28
N ILE A 66 21.30 -14.12 -19.09
CA ILE A 66 22.15 -14.34 -20.27
C ILE A 66 23.48 -15.04 -19.90
N ILE A 67 24.07 -14.73 -18.74
CA ILE A 67 25.27 -15.43 -18.23
C ILE A 67 24.92 -16.86 -17.79
N ALA A 68 23.74 -17.08 -17.21
CA ALA A 68 23.23 -18.39 -16.82
C ALA A 68 22.82 -19.29 -18.00
N LYS A 69 22.55 -18.72 -19.17
CA LYS A 69 21.95 -19.36 -20.37
C LYS A 69 20.45 -19.65 -20.26
N PHE A 70 19.71 -18.77 -19.59
CA PHE A 70 18.27 -18.63 -19.83
C PHE A 70 17.98 -17.21 -20.29
N ASP A 71 16.92 -17.01 -21.04
CA ASP A 71 16.48 -15.68 -21.45
C ASP A 71 15.48 -15.19 -20.39
N LEU A 72 15.63 -13.95 -19.93
CA LEU A 72 14.72 -13.27 -19.01
C LEU A 72 14.70 -11.80 -19.38
N ASP A 73 13.51 -11.26 -19.57
CA ASP A 73 13.24 -9.84 -19.81
C ASP A 73 12.20 -9.36 -18.78
N ALA A 74 12.35 -8.15 -18.22
CA ALA A 74 11.50 -7.65 -17.13
C ALA A 74 11.26 -6.13 -17.23
N LEU A 75 10.03 -5.70 -16.95
CA LEU A 75 9.61 -4.30 -17.07
C LEU A 75 8.59 -3.89 -15.99
N SER A 76 8.59 -2.61 -15.65
CA SER A 76 7.63 -1.97 -14.74
C SER A 76 7.29 -0.58 -15.25
N ILE A 77 6.02 -0.17 -15.15
CA ILE A 77 5.52 1.16 -15.56
C ILE A 77 4.58 1.66 -14.46
N ILE A 78 4.87 2.81 -13.85
CA ILE A 78 3.98 3.46 -12.88
C ILE A 78 3.65 4.90 -13.29
N THR A 79 2.39 5.29 -13.11
CA THR A 79 1.87 6.61 -13.52
C THR A 79 0.71 7.05 -12.63
N GLY A 80 0.47 8.35 -12.55
CA GLY A 80 -0.67 8.92 -11.85
C GLY A 80 -0.29 10.15 -11.05
N ASN A 81 -1.21 10.61 -10.19
CA ASN A 81 -1.04 11.86 -9.46
C ASN A 81 -1.45 11.70 -7.98
N THR A 82 -0.66 12.29 -7.06
CA THR A 82 -1.09 12.59 -5.69
C THR A 82 -1.21 14.10 -5.50
N TYR A 83 -2.17 14.53 -4.70
CA TYR A 83 -2.40 15.89 -4.23
C TYR A 83 -2.73 15.84 -2.73
N LEU A 84 -2.13 16.71 -1.92
CA LEU A 84 -2.44 16.84 -0.50
C LEU A 84 -2.36 18.31 -0.08
N PHE A 85 -3.49 18.89 0.33
CA PHE A 85 -3.61 20.28 0.74
C PHE A 85 -4.14 20.40 2.17
N PHE A 86 -3.63 21.40 2.88
CA PHE A 86 -4.07 21.81 4.21
C PHE A 86 -4.48 23.29 4.14
N GLU A 87 -5.75 23.59 4.41
CA GLU A 87 -6.29 24.96 4.40
C GLU A 87 -6.86 25.31 5.77
N GLN A 88 -6.44 26.43 6.37
CA GLN A 88 -6.79 26.83 7.73
C GLN A 88 -7.28 28.29 7.79
N TRP A 89 -8.34 28.55 8.55
CA TRP A 89 -8.88 29.91 8.76
C TRP A 89 -9.61 30.05 10.10
N GLU A 90 -9.83 31.29 10.55
CA GLU A 90 -10.70 31.60 11.70
C GLU A 90 -11.96 32.36 11.25
N ASP A 91 -13.07 32.16 11.95
CA ASP A 91 -14.32 32.89 11.70
C ASP A 91 -14.30 34.30 12.32
N GLU A 92 -15.05 35.27 11.76
CA GLU A 92 -15.13 36.64 12.31
C GLU A 92 -15.75 36.71 13.73
N GLY A 93 -14.91 36.66 14.76
CA GLY A 93 -15.26 37.01 16.14
C GLY A 93 -15.23 35.82 17.09
N THR A 94 -16.17 35.79 18.05
CA THR A 94 -16.28 34.72 19.05
C THR A 94 -17.72 34.26 19.23
N ILE A 95 -17.89 32.94 19.39
CA ILE A 95 -19.16 32.32 19.79
C ILE A 95 -19.23 32.11 21.30
N SER A 96 -20.42 31.84 21.83
CA SER A 96 -20.56 31.31 23.18
C SER A 96 -20.59 29.78 23.10
N PHE A 97 -19.62 29.13 23.76
CA PHE A 97 -19.40 27.68 23.75
C PHE A 97 -19.65 27.10 25.14
N GLU A 98 -20.15 25.87 25.23
CA GLU A 98 -20.44 25.14 26.46
C GLU A 98 -19.57 23.87 26.52
N ASP A 99 -18.78 23.71 27.58
CA ASP A 99 -17.85 22.58 27.73
C ASP A 99 -18.54 21.30 28.24
N ALA A 100 -17.77 20.22 28.46
CA ALA A 100 -18.33 18.94 28.94
C ALA A 100 -18.88 19.00 30.39
N ASN A 101 -18.60 20.06 31.14
CA ASN A 101 -19.13 20.30 32.49
C ASN A 101 -20.33 21.27 32.52
N GLY A 102 -20.63 21.94 31.40
CA GLY A 102 -21.67 22.97 31.31
C GLY A 102 -21.19 24.37 31.71
N ASP A 103 -19.87 24.61 31.76
CA ASP A 103 -19.29 25.94 31.93
C ASP A 103 -19.21 26.66 30.57
N LEU A 104 -19.54 27.96 30.57
CA LEU A 104 -19.69 28.78 29.36
C LEU A 104 -18.47 29.66 29.11
N PHE A 105 -17.94 29.59 27.89
CA PHE A 105 -16.78 30.34 27.42
C PHE A 105 -17.14 31.22 26.21
N ASP A 106 -16.40 32.30 26.03
CA ASP A 106 -16.30 32.99 24.73
C ASP A 106 -15.17 32.30 23.94
N ALA A 107 -15.49 31.74 22.77
CA ALA A 107 -14.58 30.90 21.98
C ALA A 107 -14.34 31.47 20.57
N THR A 108 -13.08 31.50 20.15
CA THR A 108 -12.69 31.61 18.74
C THR A 108 -13.00 30.28 18.04
N VAL A 109 -13.43 30.34 16.78
CA VAL A 109 -13.67 29.17 15.93
C VAL A 109 -12.60 29.14 14.86
N ARG A 110 -11.80 28.07 14.81
CA ARG A 110 -10.79 27.84 13.78
C ARG A 110 -11.11 26.57 13.02
N ASN A 111 -10.99 26.64 11.71
CA ASN A 111 -11.25 25.52 10.80
C ASN A 111 -9.95 25.04 10.16
N THR A 112 -9.92 23.76 9.80
CA THR A 112 -8.86 23.10 9.04
C THR A 112 -9.50 22.11 8.07
N GLU A 113 -9.41 22.39 6.78
CA GLU A 113 -9.76 21.46 5.71
C GLU A 113 -8.49 20.71 5.28
N ILE A 114 -8.60 19.40 5.07
CA ILE A 114 -7.59 18.58 4.39
C ILE A 114 -8.24 17.97 3.15
N THR A 115 -7.72 18.34 1.98
CA THR A 115 -8.09 17.73 0.69
C THR A 115 -6.96 16.81 0.25
N MET A 116 -7.21 15.51 0.17
CA MET A 116 -6.31 14.53 -0.41
C MET A 116 -6.91 13.93 -1.68
N ARG A 117 -6.10 13.78 -2.72
CA ARG A 117 -6.44 13.02 -3.93
C ARG A 117 -5.22 12.18 -4.32
N HIS A 118 -5.42 10.94 -4.72
CA HIS A 118 -4.40 10.02 -5.18
C HIS A 118 -5.02 9.10 -6.22
N GLY A 119 -4.38 8.96 -7.37
CA GLY A 119 -4.68 7.89 -8.30
C GLY A 119 -3.38 7.37 -8.88
N SER A 120 -3.23 6.05 -8.93
CA SER A 120 -2.05 5.38 -9.47
C SER A 120 -2.43 4.20 -10.34
N ARG A 121 -1.60 3.92 -11.35
CA ARG A 121 -1.58 2.70 -12.18
C ARG A 121 -0.15 2.20 -12.22
N ASN A 122 0.06 0.93 -11.94
CA ASN A 122 1.37 0.30 -11.83
C ASN A 122 1.35 -1.10 -12.47
N ASP A 123 1.92 -1.22 -13.65
CA ASP A 123 1.87 -2.42 -14.48
C ASP A 123 3.27 -3.00 -14.66
N GLN A 124 3.42 -4.28 -14.35
CA GLN A 124 4.69 -5.02 -14.30
C GLN A 124 4.61 -6.30 -15.14
N GLY A 125 5.73 -6.69 -15.73
CA GLY A 125 5.86 -7.93 -16.49
C GLY A 125 7.23 -8.57 -16.32
N ILE A 126 7.25 -9.90 -16.28
CA ILE A 126 8.47 -10.72 -16.33
C ILE A 126 8.18 -11.87 -17.28
N SER A 127 9.00 -12.02 -18.32
CA SER A 127 9.03 -13.21 -19.17
C SER A 127 10.37 -13.91 -18.97
N THR A 128 10.39 -15.24 -18.84
CA THR A 128 11.64 -16.01 -18.68
C THR A 128 11.54 -17.41 -19.28
N SER A 129 12.51 -17.80 -20.10
CA SER A 129 12.54 -19.08 -20.83
C SER A 129 13.88 -19.80 -20.70
N TRP A 130 13.84 -21.11 -20.43
CA TRP A 130 15.03 -21.98 -20.32
C TRP A 130 14.79 -23.32 -21.05
N VAL A 131 15.83 -23.82 -21.72
CA VAL A 131 15.77 -25.06 -22.53
C VAL A 131 17.03 -25.91 -22.39
N ASP A 132 16.85 -27.21 -22.17
CA ASP A 132 17.89 -28.27 -22.17
C ASP A 132 17.50 -29.40 -23.16
N GLU A 133 18.29 -30.48 -23.28
CA GLU A 133 18.13 -31.49 -24.35
C GLU A 133 16.76 -32.21 -24.37
N ASN A 134 16.07 -32.32 -23.22
CA ASN A 134 14.80 -33.07 -23.06
C ASN A 134 13.74 -32.33 -22.20
N SER A 135 13.96 -31.06 -21.84
CA SER A 135 13.08 -30.30 -20.95
C SER A 135 13.19 -28.80 -21.18
N SER A 136 12.11 -28.06 -20.98
CA SER A 136 12.09 -26.59 -20.93
C SER A 136 11.11 -26.09 -19.88
N ILE A 137 11.30 -24.85 -19.47
CA ILE A 137 10.30 -24.08 -18.75
C ILE A 137 10.29 -22.66 -19.29
N ASP A 138 9.10 -22.22 -19.68
CA ASP A 138 8.80 -20.84 -20.00
C ASP A 138 7.82 -20.35 -18.92
N ILE A 139 8.08 -19.19 -18.30
CA ILE A 139 7.23 -18.56 -17.27
C ILE A 139 6.97 -17.13 -17.71
N ASP A 140 5.70 -16.77 -17.73
CA ASP A 140 5.19 -15.46 -18.08
C ASP A 140 4.32 -14.93 -16.93
N TYR A 141 4.70 -13.78 -16.39
CA TYR A 141 4.09 -13.16 -15.21
C TYR A 141 3.71 -11.72 -15.53
N ARG A 142 2.43 -11.37 -15.38
CA ARG A 142 1.89 -10.03 -15.61
C ARG A 142 1.18 -9.52 -14.35
N ALA A 143 1.33 -8.22 -14.05
CA ALA A 143 0.69 -7.59 -12.90
C ALA A 143 0.41 -6.08 -13.04
N SER A 144 -0.82 -5.72 -13.43
CA SER A 144 -1.38 -4.36 -13.26
C SER A 144 -1.71 -4.07 -11.79
N GLN A 145 -1.85 -2.81 -11.37
CA GLN A 145 -2.31 -2.44 -10.03
C GLN A 145 -2.92 -1.05 -10.10
N THR A 146 -4.01 -0.80 -9.39
CA THR A 146 -4.59 0.56 -9.33
C THR A 146 -4.98 0.96 -7.92
N GLY A 147 -4.52 2.14 -7.50
CA GLY A 147 -4.90 2.77 -6.25
C GLY A 147 -5.70 4.05 -6.50
N LEU A 148 -6.73 4.29 -5.70
CA LEU A 148 -7.53 5.51 -5.69
C LEU A 148 -7.78 5.95 -4.24
N VAL A 149 -7.49 7.20 -3.90
CA VAL A 149 -7.88 7.83 -2.63
C VAL A 149 -8.34 9.27 -2.90
N VAL A 150 -9.41 9.73 -2.27
CA VAL A 150 -10.04 11.04 -2.54
C VAL A 150 -10.49 11.66 -1.20
N LEU A 151 -9.70 11.57 -0.13
CA LEU A 151 -10.11 11.93 1.24
C LEU A 151 -10.42 13.43 1.40
N ASP A 152 -11.50 13.78 2.10
CA ASP A 152 -11.90 15.15 2.44
C ASP A 152 -12.26 15.24 3.93
N ILE A 153 -11.44 15.95 4.72
CA ILE A 153 -11.62 16.14 6.15
C ILE A 153 -11.89 17.62 6.45
N LEU A 154 -12.94 17.92 7.20
CA LEU A 154 -13.17 19.25 7.80
C LEU A 154 -13.15 19.15 9.32
N TYR A 155 -12.27 19.91 9.95
CA TYR A 155 -12.09 19.98 11.40
C TYR A 155 -12.28 21.40 11.91
N THR A 156 -13.04 21.55 12.98
CA THR A 156 -13.36 22.86 13.59
C THR A 156 -12.99 22.84 15.08
N GLU A 157 -11.93 23.53 15.47
CA GLU A 157 -11.49 23.64 16.86
C GLU A 157 -12.00 24.91 17.55
N TYR A 158 -12.39 24.76 18.82
CA TYR A 158 -12.92 25.83 19.66
C TYR A 158 -11.86 26.23 20.69
N LEU A 159 -11.33 27.44 20.53
CA LEU A 159 -10.19 27.95 21.31
C LEU A 159 -10.62 29.10 22.21
N ASN A 160 -10.12 29.14 23.45
CA ASN A 160 -10.32 30.29 24.33
C ASN A 160 -9.31 31.43 24.08
N SER A 161 -9.42 32.53 24.83
CA SER A 161 -8.55 33.71 24.68
C SER A 161 -7.06 33.50 24.96
N ASP A 162 -6.66 32.35 25.51
CA ASP A 162 -5.27 31.95 25.77
C ASP A 162 -4.81 30.82 24.80
N SER A 163 -5.59 30.57 23.73
CA SER A 163 -5.42 29.52 22.72
C SER A 163 -5.53 28.08 23.26
N LEU A 164 -6.22 27.89 24.39
CA LEU A 164 -6.50 26.56 24.95
C LEU A 164 -7.76 25.95 24.30
N HIS A 165 -7.70 24.66 23.97
CA HIS A 165 -8.84 23.88 23.46
C HIS A 165 -9.97 23.77 24.47
N LEU A 166 -11.19 24.07 24.03
CA LEU A 166 -12.46 23.80 24.73
C LEU A 166 -13.17 22.55 24.17
N GLY A 167 -12.79 22.14 22.97
CA GLY A 167 -13.36 21.04 22.21
C GLY A 167 -13.11 21.23 20.71
N ALA A 168 -13.64 20.31 19.91
CA ALA A 168 -13.65 20.42 18.46
C ALA A 168 -14.76 19.57 17.83
N ASP A 169 -15.09 19.87 16.59
CA ASP A 169 -15.95 19.07 15.72
C ASP A 169 -15.12 18.53 14.54
N LEU A 170 -15.50 17.37 14.01
CA LEU A 170 -14.86 16.72 12.87
C LEU A 170 -15.93 16.18 11.92
N THR A 171 -15.68 16.34 10.62
CA THR A 171 -16.36 15.62 9.54
C THR A 171 -15.31 14.96 8.66
N ILE A 172 -15.42 13.64 8.43
CA ILE A 172 -14.63 12.91 7.41
C ILE A 172 -15.59 12.44 6.31
N THR A 173 -15.14 12.62 5.08
CA THR A 173 -15.69 12.09 3.81
C THR A 173 -14.52 11.86 2.84
N GLY A 174 -14.77 11.64 1.55
CA GLY A 174 -13.76 11.38 0.50
C GLY A 174 -13.65 9.91 0.11
N THR A 175 -12.76 9.42 -0.81
CA THR A 175 -12.64 7.97 -1.29
C THR A 175 -11.38 7.15 -0.92
N ALA A 176 -11.49 5.81 -0.95
CA ALA A 176 -10.37 4.85 -1.00
C ALA A 176 -10.75 3.49 -1.64
N GLU A 177 -9.97 3.05 -2.62
CA GLU A 177 -10.11 1.80 -3.37
C GLU A 177 -8.73 1.32 -3.84
N GLN A 178 -8.46 0.02 -3.73
CA GLN A 178 -7.33 -0.66 -4.33
C GLN A 178 -7.89 -1.82 -5.18
N SER A 179 -7.72 -1.74 -6.49
CA SER A 179 -7.85 -2.90 -7.37
C SER A 179 -6.46 -3.45 -7.65
N THR A 180 -6.38 -4.76 -7.70
CA THR A 180 -5.17 -5.58 -7.82
C THR A 180 -5.51 -6.85 -8.86
N GLU A 181 -4.50 -7.70 -10.72
CA GLU A 181 -3.31 -7.79 -11.65
C GLU A 181 -2.42 -8.99 -11.34
N LEU A 182 -2.89 -10.24 -11.44
CA LEU A 182 -1.99 -11.39 -11.44
C LEU A 182 -2.41 -12.30 -12.58
N GLU A 183 -1.48 -12.51 -13.48
CA GLU A 183 -1.50 -13.52 -14.52
C GLU A 183 -0.19 -14.30 -14.37
N PHE A 184 -0.28 -15.63 -14.29
CA PHE A 184 0.88 -16.49 -14.12
C PHE A 184 0.75 -17.71 -15.04
N VAL A 185 1.37 -17.58 -16.22
CA VAL A 185 1.44 -18.61 -17.25
C VAL A 185 2.76 -19.37 -17.14
N VAL A 186 2.73 -20.69 -17.23
CA VAL A 186 3.92 -21.56 -17.19
C VAL A 186 3.76 -22.74 -18.14
N ASP A 187 4.60 -22.80 -19.17
CA ASP A 187 4.71 -23.95 -20.07
C ASP A 187 5.85 -24.86 -19.58
N LEU A 188 5.50 -26.06 -19.11
CA LEU A 188 6.45 -27.08 -18.65
C LEU A 188 6.59 -28.19 -19.68
N VAL A 189 7.80 -28.43 -20.19
CA VAL A 189 8.09 -29.56 -21.08
C VAL A 189 9.06 -30.53 -20.42
N GLY A 190 8.81 -31.83 -20.53
CA GLY A 190 9.73 -32.83 -19.98
C GLY A 190 9.46 -34.25 -20.49
N GLY A 191 10.51 -34.91 -20.97
CA GLY A 191 10.47 -36.35 -21.31
C GLY A 191 9.66 -36.71 -22.57
N GLY A 192 9.03 -35.72 -23.20
CA GLY A 192 8.12 -35.89 -24.34
C GLY A 192 6.68 -35.47 -24.06
N GLU A 193 6.36 -35.15 -22.80
CA GLU A 193 5.09 -34.54 -22.38
C GLU A 193 5.23 -33.01 -22.29
N SER A 194 4.11 -32.30 -22.33
CA SER A 194 3.99 -30.87 -21.99
C SER A 194 2.80 -30.66 -21.05
N TYR A 195 2.93 -29.67 -20.16
CA TYR A 195 1.92 -29.27 -19.19
C TYR A 195 1.90 -27.75 -19.13
N ASP A 196 0.77 -27.18 -19.49
CA ASP A 196 0.60 -25.74 -19.67
C ASP A 196 -0.29 -25.27 -18.51
N ILE A 197 0.14 -24.25 -17.76
CA ILE A 197 -0.51 -23.75 -16.55
C ILE A 197 -0.80 -22.26 -16.76
N ASP A 198 -2.03 -21.82 -16.51
CA ASP A 198 -2.45 -20.42 -16.67
C ASP A 198 -3.32 -20.06 -15.45
N VAL A 199 -2.94 -19.06 -14.65
CA VAL A 199 -3.62 -18.76 -13.38
C VAL A 199 -3.80 -17.26 -13.18
N GLU A 200 -5.05 -16.82 -13.10
CA GLU A 200 -5.44 -15.44 -12.76
C GLU A 200 -5.83 -15.34 -11.28
N LEU A 201 -5.35 -14.32 -10.54
CA LEU A 201 -5.64 -14.15 -9.09
C LEU A 201 -6.16 -12.75 -8.79
N GLY A 202 -7.40 -12.65 -8.29
CA GLY A 202 -8.11 -11.40 -8.12
C GLY A 202 -8.08 -10.80 -6.72
N PHE A 203 -7.87 -9.48 -6.59
CA PHE A 203 -8.14 -8.79 -5.33
C PHE A 203 -8.58 -7.32 -5.50
N ILE A 204 -9.87 -7.05 -5.37
CA ILE A 204 -10.38 -5.68 -5.19
C ILE A 204 -10.71 -5.49 -3.70
N SER A 205 -10.36 -4.33 -3.15
CA SER A 205 -10.83 -3.87 -1.85
C SER A 205 -11.11 -2.37 -1.85
N GLY A 206 -12.27 -1.97 -1.34
CA GLY A 206 -12.71 -0.57 -1.33
C GLY A 206 -13.55 -0.27 -0.11
N ILE A 207 -13.53 0.96 0.39
CA ILE A 207 -14.10 1.31 1.70
C ILE A 207 -14.86 2.63 1.59
N SER A 208 -16.07 2.75 2.16
CA SER A 208 -16.89 3.98 2.22
C SER A 208 -16.90 4.65 3.60
N ILE A 209 -16.91 5.99 3.64
CA ILE A 209 -17.33 6.86 4.75
C ILE A 209 -18.34 7.87 4.16
N ASP A 210 -19.58 7.42 3.98
CA ASP A 210 -20.69 8.29 3.56
C ASP A 210 -20.94 9.41 4.60
N SER A 211 -20.50 9.20 5.83
CA SER A 211 -20.15 10.26 6.78
C SER A 211 -19.49 9.68 8.01
N ILE A 212 -18.46 10.34 8.54
CA ILE A 212 -18.17 10.34 9.98
C ILE A 212 -18.37 11.76 10.45
N VAL A 213 -19.23 11.99 11.44
CA VAL A 213 -19.42 13.29 12.09
C VAL A 213 -19.30 13.10 13.58
N SER A 214 -18.33 13.78 14.21
CA SER A 214 -18.07 13.64 15.65
C SER A 214 -17.76 14.97 16.34
N GLU A 215 -18.12 15.04 17.61
CA GLU A 215 -17.78 16.14 18.52
C GLU A 215 -16.90 15.64 19.68
N TRP A 216 -16.01 16.51 20.13
CA TRP A 216 -15.28 16.40 21.39
C TRP A 216 -15.47 17.68 22.20
N ARG A 217 -15.64 17.50 23.51
CA ARG A 217 -15.78 18.58 24.49
C ARG A 217 -14.82 18.29 25.64
N THR A 218 -13.98 19.26 26.01
CA THR A 218 -13.03 19.09 27.11
C THR A 218 -13.71 19.21 28.47
N TYR A 219 -13.16 18.58 29.51
CA TYR A 219 -13.57 18.83 30.90
C TYR A 219 -12.90 20.08 31.50
N GLU A 220 -11.72 20.47 31.02
CA GLU A 220 -11.07 21.76 31.31
C GLU A 220 -10.21 22.19 30.13
N PRO A 221 -9.92 23.51 29.94
CA PRO A 221 -9.26 23.98 28.72
C PRO A 221 -7.82 23.46 28.56
N LEU A 222 -7.51 22.83 27.42
CA LEU A 222 -6.25 22.09 27.22
C LEU A 222 -5.19 22.85 26.41
N PRO A 223 -3.90 22.77 26.77
CA PRO A 223 -2.81 23.56 26.17
C PRO A 223 -2.18 22.97 24.89
N LEU A 224 -2.89 22.17 24.09
CA LEU A 224 -2.29 21.36 23.02
C LEU A 224 -1.46 22.19 22.01
N LEU A 225 -1.98 23.36 21.58
CA LEU A 225 -1.25 24.28 20.68
C LEU A 225 -0.08 24.99 21.39
N ASN A 226 -0.20 25.24 22.70
CA ASN A 226 0.87 25.84 23.50
C ASN A 226 2.04 24.86 23.68
N ASP A 227 1.76 23.56 23.77
CA ASP A 227 2.79 22.51 23.83
C ASP A 227 3.48 22.32 22.47
N MET A 228 2.78 22.52 21.34
CA MET A 228 3.41 22.69 20.01
C MET A 228 4.36 23.90 19.90
N SER A 229 4.47 24.76 20.91
CA SER A 229 5.45 25.86 20.98
C SER A 229 6.68 25.54 21.86
N ASN A 230 6.74 24.37 22.51
CA ASN A 230 7.81 23.98 23.44
C ASN A 230 8.70 22.85 22.87
N ASP A 231 10.02 22.92 23.08
CA ASP A 231 10.97 21.83 22.74
C ASP A 231 10.91 20.69 23.76
N SER A 232 11.19 19.46 23.30
CA SER A 232 11.24 18.23 24.12
C SER A 232 9.92 17.79 24.77
N ILE A 233 8.76 18.16 24.21
CA ILE A 233 7.45 17.54 24.48
C ILE A 233 7.40 16.14 23.83
N ASP A 234 6.97 15.13 24.59
CA ASP A 234 6.79 13.73 24.18
C ASP A 234 5.60 13.17 24.99
N ASP A 235 4.43 13.80 24.81
CA ASP A 235 3.25 13.63 25.66
C ASP A 235 2.12 12.92 24.91
N SER A 236 1.53 11.91 25.56
CA SER A 236 0.38 11.16 25.09
C SER A 236 -0.78 11.34 26.08
N TYR A 237 -1.88 11.89 25.58
CA TYR A 237 -3.07 12.19 26.35
C TYR A 237 -4.07 11.05 26.13
N ASP A 238 -3.94 9.96 26.90
CA ASP A 238 -4.68 8.69 26.69
C ASP A 238 -5.66 8.33 27.82
N ASP A 239 -5.56 8.99 28.99
CA ASP A 239 -6.21 8.61 30.25
C ASP A 239 -7.73 8.95 30.33
N GLY A 240 -8.32 9.54 29.29
CA GLY A 240 -9.74 9.92 29.25
C GLY A 240 -10.14 11.10 30.15
N GLU A 241 -9.25 11.59 31.02
CA GLU A 241 -9.46 12.78 31.88
C GLU A 241 -9.57 14.11 31.09
N ILE A 242 -9.49 14.05 29.75
CA ILE A 242 -9.42 15.16 28.79
C ILE A 242 -10.71 15.37 27.97
N GLY A 243 -11.71 14.50 28.16
CA GLY A 243 -13.00 14.55 27.44
C GLY A 243 -13.29 13.26 26.67
N MET A 244 -14.49 13.20 26.10
CA MET A 244 -14.96 12.09 25.26
C MET A 244 -15.18 12.58 23.83
N VAL A 245 -14.92 11.72 22.84
CA VAL A 245 -15.39 11.87 21.46
C VAL A 245 -16.70 11.14 21.32
N SER A 246 -17.69 11.75 20.67
CA SER A 246 -18.92 11.06 20.30
C SER A 246 -19.40 11.50 18.93
N GLY A 247 -19.95 10.58 18.16
CA GLY A 247 -20.36 10.84 16.79
C GLY A 247 -21.28 9.79 16.21
N ASP A 248 -21.81 10.10 15.04
CA ASP A 248 -22.54 9.19 14.16
C ASP A 248 -21.65 8.83 12.96
N TYR A 249 -21.79 7.62 12.42
CA TYR A 249 -21.12 7.19 11.19
C TYR A 249 -22.04 6.44 10.23
N SER A 250 -21.69 6.51 8.95
CA SER A 250 -22.20 5.67 7.85
C SER A 250 -21.01 5.31 6.98
N VAL A 251 -20.72 4.01 6.88
CA VAL A 251 -19.53 3.45 6.24
C VAL A 251 -19.87 2.17 5.48
N SER A 252 -19.00 1.75 4.57
CA SER A 252 -19.04 0.41 3.99
C SER A 252 -17.64 -0.13 3.72
N ALA A 253 -17.54 -1.41 3.41
CA ALA A 253 -16.38 -2.02 2.79
C ALA A 253 -16.86 -3.01 1.74
N ASN A 254 -16.22 -3.02 0.58
CA ASN A 254 -16.37 -4.04 -0.44
C ASN A 254 -15.06 -4.82 -0.55
N TYR A 255 -15.19 -6.07 -1.00
CA TYR A 255 -14.09 -6.87 -1.47
C TYR A 255 -14.56 -7.73 -2.63
N ASP A 256 -13.64 -8.05 -3.53
CA ASP A 256 -13.82 -9.02 -4.62
C ASP A 256 -12.54 -9.85 -4.70
N LEU A 257 -12.64 -11.17 -4.59
CA LEU A 257 -11.53 -12.11 -4.61
C LEU A 257 -11.86 -13.22 -5.59
N SER A 258 -10.98 -13.47 -6.54
CA SER A 258 -11.15 -14.55 -7.52
C SER A 258 -9.87 -15.35 -7.73
N LEU A 259 -10.02 -16.56 -8.26
CA LEU A 259 -8.94 -17.43 -8.73
C LEU A 259 -9.51 -18.24 -9.88
N ASP A 260 -8.84 -18.25 -11.03
CA ASP A 260 -9.27 -18.97 -12.24
C ASP A 260 -8.07 -19.76 -12.82
N GLY A 261 -8.33 -20.67 -13.77
CA GLY A 261 -7.31 -21.33 -14.61
C GLY A 261 -6.52 -22.48 -13.96
N ILE A 262 -6.71 -22.76 -12.67
CA ILE A 262 -6.00 -23.85 -11.97
C ILE A 262 -6.20 -25.20 -12.72
N PRO A 263 -5.13 -25.90 -13.14
CA PRO A 263 -5.22 -27.13 -13.94
C PRO A 263 -5.76 -28.31 -13.11
N THR A 264 -7.09 -28.42 -13.08
CA THR A 264 -7.82 -29.40 -12.26
C THR A 264 -7.86 -30.79 -12.89
N GLU A 265 -8.00 -30.92 -14.21
CA GLU A 265 -8.02 -32.22 -14.90
C GLU A 265 -6.68 -32.98 -14.75
N GLU A 266 -5.55 -32.26 -14.75
CA GLU A 266 -4.19 -32.79 -14.56
C GLU A 266 -3.92 -33.27 -13.14
N LEU A 267 -4.71 -32.82 -12.17
CA LEU A 267 -4.60 -33.15 -10.74
C LEU A 267 -5.68 -34.15 -10.26
N ASP A 268 -6.54 -34.63 -11.16
CA ASP A 268 -7.78 -35.41 -10.88
C ASP A 268 -8.73 -34.71 -9.87
N ILE A 269 -8.72 -33.38 -9.86
CA ILE A 269 -9.60 -32.52 -9.08
C ILE A 269 -10.84 -32.21 -9.93
N SER A 270 -12.02 -32.07 -9.30
CA SER A 270 -13.21 -31.70 -10.05
C SER A 270 -13.14 -30.26 -10.61
N ALA A 271 -13.50 -30.10 -11.88
CA ALA A 271 -13.27 -28.86 -12.66
C ALA A 271 -14.03 -27.60 -12.18
N ASP A 272 -14.90 -27.71 -11.19
CA ASP A 272 -15.60 -26.58 -10.56
C ASP A 272 -15.07 -26.28 -9.12
N ALA A 273 -13.99 -26.94 -8.66
CA ALA A 273 -13.60 -26.96 -7.24
C ALA A 273 -12.50 -25.97 -6.81
N LEU A 274 -11.77 -25.37 -7.76
CA LEU A 274 -10.71 -24.38 -7.47
C LEU A 274 -10.94 -23.01 -8.11
N ASP A 275 -11.99 -22.86 -8.93
CA ASP A 275 -12.51 -21.57 -9.38
C ASP A 275 -13.11 -20.83 -8.18
N ILE A 276 -12.46 -19.77 -7.74
CA ILE A 276 -12.92 -18.93 -6.63
C ILE A 276 -13.52 -17.66 -7.21
N SER A 277 -14.70 -17.25 -6.71
CA SER A 277 -15.23 -15.90 -6.92
C SER A 277 -16.09 -15.52 -5.70
N ILE A 278 -15.52 -14.70 -4.83
CA ILE A 278 -16.11 -14.29 -3.55
C ILE A 278 -16.11 -12.75 -3.48
N SER A 279 -17.30 -12.16 -3.56
CA SER A 279 -17.49 -10.71 -3.48
C SER A 279 -18.65 -10.35 -2.54
N ASP A 280 -18.46 -9.38 -1.65
CA ASP A 280 -19.53 -8.81 -0.82
C ASP A 280 -19.37 -7.29 -0.65
N THR A 281 -20.41 -6.62 -0.15
CA THR A 281 -20.38 -5.21 0.26
C THR A 281 -21.07 -5.03 1.60
N VAL A 282 -20.25 -4.96 2.64
CA VAL A 282 -20.63 -4.79 4.03
C VAL A 282 -20.93 -3.33 4.31
N THR A 283 -22.14 -3.00 4.73
CA THR A 283 -22.49 -1.63 5.16
C THR A 283 -22.67 -1.55 6.67
N SER A 284 -22.11 -0.52 7.31
CA SER A 284 -22.26 -0.27 8.75
C SER A 284 -22.63 1.19 9.01
N ALA A 285 -23.64 1.42 9.85
CA ALA A 285 -24.00 2.75 10.30
C ALA A 285 -24.39 2.69 11.78
N GLY A 286 -23.90 3.65 12.57
CA GLY A 286 -23.96 3.57 14.02
C GLY A 286 -23.57 4.88 14.70
N ALA A 287 -23.42 4.81 16.02
CA ALA A 287 -22.99 5.91 16.86
C ALA A 287 -22.02 5.41 17.93
N PHE A 288 -21.02 6.23 18.28
CA PHE A 288 -19.95 5.87 19.20
C PHE A 288 -19.77 6.93 20.30
N TYR A 289 -19.14 6.53 21.41
CA TYR A 289 -18.89 7.39 22.58
C TYR A 289 -17.61 6.90 23.29
N GLU A 290 -16.47 7.39 22.84
CA GLU A 290 -15.16 6.90 23.24
C GLU A 290 -14.30 7.96 23.91
N ASN A 291 -13.25 7.53 24.60
CA ASN A 291 -12.32 8.43 25.28
C ASN A 291 -11.56 9.24 24.22
N PHE A 292 -11.44 10.56 24.36
CA PHE A 292 -10.52 11.31 23.52
C PHE A 292 -9.08 10.88 23.82
N ARG A 293 -8.28 10.73 22.76
CA ARG A 293 -6.92 10.18 22.78
C ARG A 293 -6.09 10.91 21.75
N THR A 294 -4.94 11.49 22.12
CA THR A 294 -4.02 12.10 21.15
C THR A 294 -2.57 12.09 21.62
N MET A 295 -1.64 12.42 20.72
CA MET A 295 -0.20 12.51 20.98
C MET A 295 0.37 13.81 20.43
N ILE A 296 1.33 14.38 21.16
CA ILE A 296 2.16 15.51 20.72
C ILE A 296 3.62 15.10 20.89
N TRP A 297 4.37 15.12 19.80
CA TRP A 297 5.82 14.99 19.84
C TRP A 297 6.49 16.24 19.27
N THR A 298 7.56 16.69 19.91
CA THR A 298 8.40 17.77 19.42
C THR A 298 9.88 17.42 19.55
N GLY A 299 10.69 17.92 18.62
CA GLY A 299 12.14 17.70 18.64
C GLY A 299 12.83 18.23 19.90
N GLU A 300 13.98 17.64 20.23
CA GLU A 300 14.79 18.04 21.39
C GLU A 300 15.34 19.48 21.27
N THR A 301 15.37 20.06 20.06
CA THR A 301 15.94 21.40 19.78
C THR A 301 15.26 22.14 18.63
N SER A 302 14.96 23.42 18.84
CA SER A 302 14.66 24.41 17.79
C SER A 302 15.91 25.26 17.42
N PRO A 303 16.29 25.38 16.14
CA PRO A 303 15.77 24.64 15.00
C PRO A 303 16.32 23.20 14.96
N PRO A 304 15.60 22.25 14.35
CA PRO A 304 16.05 20.86 14.24
C PRO A 304 17.09 20.66 13.13
N CYS A 305 17.01 21.44 12.05
CA CYS A 305 17.81 21.25 10.85
C CYS A 305 18.93 22.28 10.71
N ASN A 306 20.05 21.85 10.10
CA ASN A 306 21.18 22.72 9.76
C ASN A 306 20.76 23.83 8.77
N GLY A 307 21.49 24.95 8.76
CA GLY A 307 21.19 26.14 7.93
C GLY A 307 20.11 27.07 8.50
N LEU A 308 19.12 26.53 9.21
CA LEU A 308 18.01 27.28 9.78
C LEU A 308 18.41 28.07 11.05
N ASN A 309 17.56 29.04 11.43
CA ASN A 309 17.59 29.72 12.73
C ASN A 309 16.29 29.40 13.51
N PRO A 310 16.22 29.62 14.84
CA PRO A 310 15.02 29.31 15.63
C PRO A 310 13.75 30.09 15.23
N ALA A 311 13.93 31.20 14.51
CA ALA A 311 12.86 31.94 13.88
C ALA A 311 13.35 32.51 12.55
N MET A 312 12.64 32.18 11.47
CA MET A 312 12.88 32.62 10.10
C MET A 312 11.68 33.47 9.64
N ASP A 313 11.80 34.11 8.48
CA ASP A 313 10.70 34.77 7.79
C ASP A 313 10.48 34.00 6.47
N ALA A 314 9.24 33.58 6.18
CA ALA A 314 8.91 32.62 5.12
C ALA A 314 7.77 33.13 4.21
N ASP A 315 7.87 32.91 2.90
CA ASP A 315 6.83 33.26 1.94
C ASP A 315 5.80 32.12 1.81
N ILE A 316 4.68 32.27 2.54
CA ILE A 316 3.54 31.34 2.49
C ILE A 316 2.49 31.75 1.42
N GLY A 317 2.88 32.58 0.44
CA GLY A 317 2.00 33.00 -0.66
C GLY A 317 1.05 34.15 -0.33
N GLU A 318 1.34 34.91 0.74
CA GLU A 318 0.60 36.10 1.18
C GLU A 318 1.23 37.42 0.66
N GLU A 319 0.62 38.58 0.95
CA GLU A 319 1.23 39.90 0.63
C GLU A 319 2.55 40.16 1.39
N ASN A 320 2.82 39.43 2.49
CA ASN A 320 4.01 39.60 3.33
C ASN A 320 4.48 38.23 3.86
N SER A 321 5.80 38.06 4.00
CA SER A 321 6.38 36.86 4.63
C SER A 321 5.98 36.74 6.11
N VAL A 322 5.68 35.52 6.54
CA VAL A 322 5.25 35.18 7.90
C VAL A 322 6.42 34.71 8.75
N ARG A 323 6.42 35.04 10.05
CA ARG A 323 7.54 34.80 10.96
C ARG A 323 7.44 33.44 11.65
N VAL A 324 7.89 32.40 10.95
CA VAL A 324 7.82 31.01 11.41
C VAL A 324 8.94 30.63 12.38
N GLN A 325 8.62 29.76 13.33
CA GLN A 325 9.59 28.97 14.08
C GLN A 325 9.82 27.64 13.35
N CYS A 326 11.06 27.35 12.97
CA CYS A 326 11.41 26.05 12.39
C CYS A 326 11.53 25.04 13.53
N ARG A 327 10.56 24.12 13.66
CA ARG A 327 10.50 23.13 14.75
C ARG A 327 10.17 21.76 14.19
N GLN A 328 10.72 20.69 14.75
CA GLN A 328 10.17 19.35 14.54
C GLN A 328 8.94 19.21 15.43
N VAL A 329 7.76 19.09 14.83
CA VAL A 329 6.47 18.93 15.52
C VAL A 329 5.67 17.87 14.79
N PHE A 330 5.15 16.89 15.53
CA PHE A 330 4.19 15.91 15.05
C PHE A 330 2.97 15.90 16.00
N PRO A 331 1.72 15.95 15.49
CA PRO A 331 1.33 16.07 14.07
C PRO A 331 1.73 17.40 13.41
N ILE A 332 1.65 17.46 12.08
CA ILE A 332 1.89 18.68 11.27
C ILE A 332 0.62 19.53 11.09
N PHE A 333 -0.32 19.38 12.02
CA PHE A 333 -1.64 20.04 12.10
C PHE A 333 -2.09 19.99 13.57
N SER A 334 -3.32 20.41 13.91
CA SER A 334 -3.78 20.40 15.31
C SER A 334 -3.76 18.98 15.92
N PRO A 335 -3.21 18.78 17.14
CA PRO A 335 -3.28 17.51 17.85
C PRO A 335 -4.71 17.08 18.19
N GLY A 336 -5.63 18.03 18.28
CA GLY A 336 -7.06 17.73 18.40
C GLY A 336 -7.60 17.00 17.17
N LEU A 337 -7.19 17.38 15.97
CA LEU A 337 -7.55 16.70 14.71
C LEU A 337 -6.97 15.28 14.65
N LEU A 338 -5.70 15.09 14.99
CA LEU A 338 -5.09 13.75 15.01
C LEU A 338 -5.88 12.77 15.89
N GLY A 339 -6.23 13.20 17.11
CA GLY A 339 -6.98 12.37 18.03
C GLY A 339 -8.43 12.13 17.60
N MET A 340 -9.10 13.18 17.11
CA MET A 340 -10.48 13.08 16.62
C MET A 340 -10.58 12.13 15.43
N ALA A 341 -9.66 12.23 14.45
CA ALA A 341 -9.64 11.36 13.29
C ALA A 341 -9.35 9.90 13.69
N ALA A 342 -8.29 9.67 14.48
CA ALA A 342 -7.92 8.33 14.91
C ALA A 342 -9.02 7.61 15.70
N VAL A 343 -9.64 8.28 16.68
CA VAL A 343 -10.75 7.70 17.46
C VAL A 343 -11.97 7.47 16.59
N SER A 344 -12.36 8.43 15.76
CA SER A 344 -13.59 8.33 14.96
C SER A 344 -13.49 7.28 13.85
N MET A 345 -12.35 7.20 13.15
CA MET A 345 -12.10 6.17 12.14
C MET A 345 -12.00 4.79 12.78
N SER A 346 -11.35 4.65 13.94
CA SER A 346 -11.36 3.37 14.67
C SER A 346 -12.79 2.95 15.01
N SER A 347 -13.59 3.78 15.67
CA SER A 347 -14.95 3.41 16.08
C SER A 347 -15.90 3.09 14.91
N ALA A 348 -15.66 3.65 13.73
CA ALA A 348 -16.45 3.31 12.54
C ALA A 348 -16.15 1.91 11.98
N PHE A 349 -14.90 1.44 12.09
CA PHE A 349 -14.45 0.16 11.51
C PHE A 349 -14.24 -0.97 12.52
N THR A 350 -13.79 -0.69 13.75
CA THR A 350 -13.49 -1.73 14.77
C THR A 350 -14.69 -2.14 15.59
N ASP A 351 -15.67 -1.26 15.80
CA ASP A 351 -16.84 -1.54 16.65
C ASP A 351 -18.03 -2.12 15.86
N SER A 352 -17.84 -2.35 14.55
CA SER A 352 -18.87 -2.91 13.69
C SER A 352 -18.87 -4.43 13.69
N SER A 353 -19.89 -5.01 14.32
CA SER A 353 -20.17 -6.44 14.21
C SER A 353 -20.53 -6.90 12.78
N ALA A 354 -20.67 -5.98 11.81
CA ALA A 354 -20.87 -6.33 10.40
C ALA A 354 -19.53 -6.66 9.72
N PHE A 355 -18.47 -5.88 9.96
CA PHE A 355 -17.13 -6.18 9.46
C PHE A 355 -16.53 -7.43 10.13
N ASP A 356 -16.73 -7.60 11.44
CA ASP A 356 -16.41 -8.87 12.13
C ASP A 356 -17.08 -10.07 11.42
N ALA A 357 -18.41 -10.01 11.23
CA ALA A 357 -19.18 -11.10 10.65
C ALA A 357 -18.76 -11.44 9.22
N ALA A 358 -18.56 -10.43 8.37
CA ALA A 358 -18.10 -10.64 7.00
C ALA A 358 -16.66 -11.21 6.94
N SER A 359 -15.78 -10.82 7.87
CA SER A 359 -14.45 -11.43 7.98
C SER A 359 -14.52 -12.91 8.40
N GLU A 360 -15.46 -13.27 9.29
CA GLU A 360 -15.71 -14.68 9.63
C GLU A 360 -16.38 -15.45 8.47
N GLU A 361 -17.21 -14.80 7.65
CA GLU A 361 -17.90 -15.39 6.48
C GLU A 361 -16.89 -15.66 5.34
N LEU A 362 -16.08 -14.68 4.94
CA LEU A 362 -15.00 -14.84 3.96
C LEU A 362 -13.99 -15.93 4.35
N ILE A 363 -13.58 -15.98 5.63
CA ILE A 363 -12.68 -17.04 6.12
C ILE A 363 -13.35 -18.42 6.08
N GLN A 364 -14.65 -18.51 6.34
CA GLN A 364 -15.39 -19.78 6.22
C GLN A 364 -15.51 -20.22 4.76
N GLU A 365 -15.83 -19.32 3.84
CA GLU A 365 -16.01 -19.63 2.42
C GLU A 365 -14.69 -20.12 1.77
N LEU A 366 -13.60 -19.37 1.95
CA LEU A 366 -12.26 -19.80 1.53
C LEU A 366 -11.82 -21.13 2.18
N SER A 367 -12.13 -21.32 3.46
CA SER A 367 -11.82 -22.57 4.15
C SER A 367 -12.64 -23.75 3.63
N SER A 368 -13.89 -23.54 3.20
CA SER A 368 -14.70 -24.61 2.61
C SER A 368 -14.21 -25.00 1.22
N THR A 369 -13.92 -24.04 0.34
CA THR A 369 -13.43 -24.36 -1.02
C THR A 369 -12.09 -25.10 -0.96
N PHE A 370 -11.18 -24.68 -0.07
CA PHE A 370 -9.92 -25.39 0.13
C PHE A 370 -10.08 -26.76 0.83
N GLU A 371 -11.05 -26.93 1.75
CA GLU A 371 -11.35 -28.25 2.34
C GLU A 371 -11.97 -29.22 1.32
N ASP A 372 -12.85 -28.76 0.42
CA ASP A 372 -13.46 -29.58 -0.62
C ASP A 372 -12.42 -29.97 -1.69
N ALA A 373 -11.60 -29.04 -2.19
CA ALA A 373 -10.53 -29.34 -3.15
C ALA A 373 -9.44 -30.27 -2.57
N MET A 374 -9.04 -30.08 -1.30
CA MET A 374 -8.18 -31.03 -0.59
C MET A 374 -8.85 -32.37 -0.29
N GLY A 375 -10.18 -32.46 -0.42
CA GLY A 375 -10.98 -33.67 -0.33
C GLY A 375 -10.83 -34.55 -1.58
N ASP A 376 -10.98 -33.96 -2.76
CA ASP A 376 -10.79 -34.64 -4.06
C ASP A 376 -9.39 -35.27 -4.14
N ILE A 377 -8.33 -34.49 -3.84
CA ILE A 377 -6.91 -34.95 -3.80
C ILE A 377 -6.70 -36.15 -2.84
N GLN A 378 -7.57 -36.36 -1.85
CA GLN A 378 -7.43 -37.41 -0.83
C GLN A 378 -8.22 -38.70 -1.08
N GLU A 379 -9.10 -38.79 -2.08
CA GLU A 379 -9.84 -40.05 -2.32
C GLU A 379 -8.92 -41.20 -2.80
N ASP A 380 -7.77 -40.90 -3.41
CA ASP A 380 -6.90 -41.90 -4.08
C ASP A 380 -5.77 -42.51 -3.19
N GLU A 381 -5.47 -41.94 -2.01
CA GLU A 381 -4.48 -42.51 -1.04
C GLU A 381 -4.93 -43.86 -0.40
N ASN A 382 -6.08 -44.42 -0.79
CA ASN A 382 -6.56 -45.71 -0.32
C ASN A 382 -6.23 -46.92 -1.24
N SER A 383 -5.45 -46.73 -2.31
CA SER A 383 -4.97 -47.84 -3.16
C SER A 383 -3.81 -48.64 -2.54
N THR A 384 -4.02 -49.22 -1.35
CA THR A 384 -2.96 -49.98 -0.63
C THR A 384 -3.24 -51.48 -0.46
N ALA A 385 -2.33 -52.28 -1.04
CA ALA A 385 -1.98 -53.65 -0.64
C ALA A 385 -3.03 -54.78 -0.82
N SER A 386 -3.74 -54.84 -1.95
CA SER A 386 -4.37 -56.10 -2.40
C SER A 386 -4.20 -56.49 -3.86
N ASP A 387 -3.73 -55.59 -4.73
CA ASP A 387 -3.79 -55.82 -6.17
C ASP A 387 -2.61 -56.66 -6.69
N VAL A 388 -2.91 -57.43 -7.72
CA VAL A 388 -2.06 -58.48 -8.29
C VAL A 388 -1.80 -58.13 -9.74
N PHE A 389 -0.54 -57.82 -10.04
CA PHE A 389 -0.07 -57.66 -11.41
C PHE A 389 0.08 -59.03 -12.06
N ILE A 390 -0.21 -59.11 -13.36
CA ILE A 390 -0.10 -60.34 -14.14
C ILE A 390 0.93 -60.10 -15.24
N CYS A 391 2.09 -60.76 -15.10
CA CYS A 391 3.17 -60.76 -16.07
C CYS A 391 2.67 -61.22 -17.45
N ASP A 392 3.36 -60.83 -18.53
CA ASP A 392 2.97 -61.18 -19.91
C ASP A 392 3.04 -62.71 -20.17
N ASP A 393 3.88 -63.45 -19.42
CA ASP A 393 3.89 -64.93 -19.40
C ASP A 393 2.70 -65.58 -18.65
N GLY A 394 1.93 -64.80 -17.89
CA GLY A 394 0.79 -65.21 -17.07
C GLY A 394 1.11 -65.54 -15.60
N THR A 395 2.29 -65.18 -15.10
CA THR A 395 2.64 -65.23 -13.67
C THR A 395 1.94 -64.11 -12.88
N GLU A 396 1.56 -64.39 -11.63
CA GLU A 396 0.89 -63.44 -10.72
C GLU A 396 1.89 -62.93 -9.66
N ILE A 397 2.14 -61.62 -9.59
CA ILE A 397 2.98 -60.96 -8.58
C ILE A 397 2.19 -59.85 -7.84
N PRO A 398 2.61 -59.39 -6.65
CA PRO A 398 2.00 -58.23 -5.99
C PRO A 398 2.27 -56.96 -6.80
N ALA A 399 1.30 -56.04 -6.91
CA ALA A 399 1.46 -54.80 -7.68
C ALA A 399 2.52 -53.82 -7.13
N TYR A 400 3.11 -54.07 -5.94
CA TYR A 400 4.23 -53.32 -5.39
C TYR A 400 5.61 -53.93 -5.70
N TRP A 401 5.66 -54.96 -6.56
CA TRP A 401 6.86 -55.50 -7.21
C TRP A 401 6.85 -55.18 -8.71
N VAL A 402 6.38 -53.99 -9.08
CA VAL A 402 6.37 -53.48 -10.47
C VAL A 402 7.17 -52.18 -10.45
N ASN A 403 8.19 -52.07 -11.30
CA ASN A 403 9.19 -51.00 -11.29
C ASN A 403 9.84 -50.80 -9.89
N ASP A 404 10.15 -51.90 -9.20
CA ASP A 404 10.82 -51.98 -7.89
C ASP A 404 12.37 -52.02 -8.03
N GLY A 405 12.86 -52.41 -9.22
CA GLY A 405 14.26 -52.42 -9.61
C GLY A 405 14.93 -53.80 -9.59
N GLU A 406 14.19 -54.87 -9.27
CA GLU A 406 14.62 -56.27 -9.36
C GLU A 406 13.66 -57.09 -10.25
N ASP A 407 14.22 -58.00 -11.05
CA ASP A 407 13.55 -58.78 -12.13
C ASP A 407 12.72 -59.96 -11.54
N ASP A 408 11.48 -59.68 -11.08
CA ASP A 408 10.63 -60.63 -10.32
C ASP A 408 9.60 -61.40 -11.21
N CYS A 409 9.15 -60.84 -12.33
CA CYS A 409 8.49 -61.59 -13.41
C CYS A 409 9.52 -62.44 -14.18
N PRO A 410 9.24 -63.72 -14.53
CA PRO A 410 10.20 -64.59 -15.22
C PRO A 410 10.61 -64.17 -16.65
N ASP A 411 10.00 -63.10 -17.17
CA ASP A 411 10.21 -62.51 -18.49
C ASP A 411 10.58 -61.01 -18.44
N GLY A 412 10.67 -60.39 -17.26
CA GLY A 412 10.95 -58.97 -17.07
C GLY A 412 9.84 -58.03 -17.56
N SER A 413 8.57 -58.45 -17.45
CA SER A 413 7.40 -57.63 -17.85
C SER A 413 6.86 -56.71 -16.73
N ASP A 414 7.48 -56.76 -15.56
CA ASP A 414 7.32 -55.88 -14.39
C ASP A 414 8.35 -54.73 -14.35
N GLU A 415 9.50 -54.88 -15.02
CA GLU A 415 10.60 -53.91 -15.03
C GLU A 415 10.80 -53.32 -16.44
N TYR A 416 10.29 -52.12 -16.69
CA TYR A 416 10.30 -51.53 -18.04
C TYR A 416 11.66 -50.95 -18.45
N GLU A 417 12.24 -51.47 -19.56
CA GLU A 417 13.46 -50.93 -20.18
C GLU A 417 13.21 -49.53 -20.81
N SER A 418 13.27 -48.50 -19.97
CA SER A 418 13.33 -47.06 -20.28
C SER A 418 12.36 -46.56 -21.36
N ASN A 419 11.06 -46.70 -21.12
CA ASN A 419 10.00 -45.98 -21.83
C ASN A 419 9.01 -45.41 -20.79
N LEU A 420 9.49 -44.45 -19.99
CA LEU A 420 8.63 -43.63 -19.13
C LEU A 420 7.66 -42.82 -20.01
N SER A 421 6.48 -42.50 -19.47
CA SER A 421 5.48 -41.64 -20.10
C SER A 421 4.63 -40.94 -19.04
N GLY A 422 4.02 -39.80 -19.37
CA GLY A 422 3.29 -38.98 -18.40
C GLY A 422 4.21 -38.38 -17.34
N PRO A 423 3.70 -38.13 -16.11
CA PRO A 423 4.45 -37.44 -15.05
C PRO A 423 5.81 -38.07 -14.72
N GLU A 424 5.94 -39.39 -14.82
CA GLU A 424 7.18 -40.13 -14.55
C GLU A 424 8.30 -39.76 -15.55
N ALA A 425 7.96 -39.54 -16.82
CA ALA A 425 8.91 -39.11 -17.84
C ALA A 425 9.36 -37.66 -17.63
N MET A 426 8.44 -36.79 -17.23
CA MET A 426 8.76 -35.40 -16.91
C MET A 426 9.67 -35.31 -15.69
N VAL A 427 9.37 -36.05 -14.61
CA VAL A 427 10.21 -36.08 -13.40
C VAL A 427 11.63 -36.59 -13.69
N ASP A 428 11.81 -37.63 -14.50
CA ASP A 428 13.16 -38.10 -14.88
C ASP A 428 13.90 -37.08 -15.77
N ALA A 429 13.24 -36.50 -16.77
CA ALA A 429 13.84 -35.48 -17.63
C ALA A 429 14.33 -34.27 -16.81
N TRP A 430 13.48 -33.77 -15.91
CA TRP A 430 13.81 -32.64 -15.03
C TRP A 430 14.89 -32.97 -14.00
N ALA A 431 14.85 -34.17 -13.39
CA ALA A 431 15.86 -34.61 -12.44
C ALA A 431 17.27 -34.82 -13.04
N ASN A 432 17.36 -35.02 -14.36
CA ASN A 432 18.61 -35.13 -15.10
C ASN A 432 19.07 -33.82 -15.79
N SER A 433 18.32 -32.72 -15.65
CA SER A 433 18.55 -31.46 -16.39
C SER A 433 19.58 -30.49 -15.77
N ASP A 434 20.03 -29.50 -16.55
CA ASP A 434 20.98 -28.45 -16.11
C ASP A 434 20.36 -27.32 -15.25
N LEU A 435 19.03 -27.27 -15.08
CA LEU A 435 18.29 -26.16 -14.46
C LEU A 435 18.83 -25.77 -13.07
N SER A 436 19.19 -26.74 -12.23
CA SER A 436 19.71 -26.47 -10.88
C SER A 436 21.09 -25.78 -10.90
N ASP A 437 21.98 -26.18 -11.82
CA ASP A 437 23.27 -25.52 -12.02
C ASP A 437 23.08 -24.15 -12.70
N THR A 438 22.07 -24.01 -13.57
CA THR A 438 21.70 -22.77 -14.25
C THR A 438 21.14 -21.71 -13.28
N ILE A 439 20.17 -22.05 -12.42
CA ILE A 439 19.67 -21.16 -11.35
C ILE A 439 20.81 -20.78 -10.38
N GLN A 440 21.71 -21.72 -10.07
CA GLN A 440 22.87 -21.43 -9.24
C GLN A 440 23.86 -20.49 -9.95
N MET A 441 24.04 -20.59 -11.28
CA MET A 441 24.87 -19.69 -12.07
C MET A 441 24.28 -18.28 -12.16
N PHE A 442 22.97 -18.16 -12.37
CA PHE A 442 22.22 -16.90 -12.30
C PHE A 442 22.38 -16.21 -10.95
N THR A 443 22.07 -16.92 -9.86
CA THR A 443 22.16 -16.38 -8.48
C THR A 443 23.55 -15.85 -8.17
N ASN A 444 24.61 -16.51 -8.64
CA ASN A 444 25.98 -16.05 -8.47
C ASN A 444 26.30 -14.83 -9.35
N SER A 445 25.80 -14.79 -10.59
CA SER A 445 26.05 -13.71 -11.54
C SER A 445 25.33 -12.42 -11.14
N LEU A 446 24.05 -12.52 -10.79
CA LEU A 446 23.24 -11.42 -10.26
C LEU A 446 23.87 -10.82 -8.98
N SER A 447 24.41 -11.68 -8.10
CA SER A 447 25.11 -11.26 -6.87
C SER A 447 26.47 -10.60 -7.13
N GLU A 448 27.13 -10.88 -8.27
CA GLU A 448 28.34 -10.17 -8.70
C GLU A 448 27.97 -8.80 -9.31
N LEU A 449 26.96 -8.76 -10.18
CA LEU A 449 26.51 -7.53 -10.87
C LEU A 449 25.90 -6.50 -9.90
N LEU A 450 24.89 -6.90 -9.11
CA LEU A 450 24.25 -6.04 -8.09
C LEU A 450 25.23 -5.54 -7.00
N SER A 451 26.46 -6.06 -6.94
CA SER A 451 27.49 -5.59 -6.00
C SER A 451 28.24 -4.34 -6.46
N ASP A 452 28.25 -4.04 -7.77
CA ASP A 452 28.77 -2.77 -8.33
C ASP A 452 27.66 -1.73 -8.58
N ASN A 453 26.38 -2.15 -8.64
CA ASN A 453 25.19 -1.32 -8.90
C ASN A 453 24.77 -0.41 -7.69
N THR A 454 25.75 0.25 -7.07
CA THR A 454 25.55 1.31 -6.08
C THR A 454 26.48 2.50 -6.39
N GLU A 455 25.98 3.44 -7.19
CA GLU A 455 26.63 4.76 -7.31
C GLU A 455 26.58 5.49 -5.94
N SER A 456 27.41 6.52 -5.78
CA SER A 456 27.26 7.40 -4.61
C SER A 456 26.03 8.29 -4.85
N PRO A 457 24.97 8.21 -4.04
CA PRO A 457 23.72 8.90 -4.34
C PRO A 457 23.93 10.41 -4.41
N THR A 458 23.20 11.06 -5.32
CA THR A 458 23.14 12.53 -5.42
C THR A 458 22.58 13.16 -4.13
N PHE A 459 21.90 12.35 -3.31
CA PHE A 459 21.17 12.72 -2.10
C PHE A 459 21.62 11.87 -0.90
N GLU A 460 22.21 12.47 0.14
CA GLU A 460 22.53 11.73 1.36
C GLU A 460 21.32 11.73 2.32
N ILE A 461 20.42 10.72 2.20
CA ILE A 461 19.22 10.59 3.05
C ILE A 461 19.55 10.73 4.55
N GLY A 462 20.72 10.25 4.99
CA GLY A 462 21.17 10.35 6.38
C GLY A 462 21.47 11.77 6.89
N ASN A 463 21.65 12.75 5.99
CA ASN A 463 21.83 14.17 6.31
C ASN A 463 20.54 14.99 6.09
N ALA A 464 19.52 14.38 5.48
CA ALA A 464 18.25 15.03 5.20
C ALA A 464 17.42 15.18 6.50
N CYS A 465 16.74 16.31 6.64
CA CYS A 465 16.08 16.72 7.87
C CYS A 465 14.75 17.42 7.57
N PHE A 466 13.66 16.91 8.16
CA PHE A 466 12.34 17.51 8.09
C PHE A 466 12.14 18.52 9.23
N THR A 467 11.53 19.66 8.94
CA THR A 467 11.03 20.62 9.94
C THR A 467 9.60 21.05 9.60
N THR A 468 8.77 21.18 10.61
CA THR A 468 7.50 21.90 10.58
C THR A 468 7.77 23.41 10.64
N LEU A 469 6.90 24.23 10.05
CA LEU A 469 6.95 25.69 10.11
C LEU A 469 5.77 26.19 10.97
N TRP A 470 6.08 26.62 12.18
CA TRP A 470 5.10 26.97 13.21
C TRP A 470 4.96 28.49 13.35
N ASP A 471 3.79 29.05 13.11
CA ASP A 471 3.50 30.43 13.52
C ASP A 471 3.11 30.45 14.99
N SER A 472 3.95 31.08 15.83
CA SER A 472 3.74 31.20 17.28
C SER A 472 2.95 32.44 17.72
N SER A 473 2.48 33.24 16.77
CA SER A 473 1.53 34.35 16.95
C SER A 473 0.11 33.82 16.80
N GLU A 474 -0.14 33.16 15.67
CA GLU A 474 -1.45 32.58 15.33
C GLU A 474 -1.59 31.12 15.78
N MET A 475 -0.54 30.52 16.38
CA MET A 475 -0.56 29.19 16.99
C MET A 475 -0.99 28.08 16.00
N MET A 476 -0.37 28.03 14.82
CA MET A 476 -0.75 27.14 13.72
C MET A 476 0.44 26.68 12.85
N VAL A 477 0.24 25.63 12.06
CA VAL A 477 1.26 25.10 11.12
C VAL A 477 1.03 25.68 9.73
N VAL A 478 1.93 26.57 9.31
CA VAL A 478 1.84 27.28 8.02
C VAL A 478 2.68 26.63 6.92
N GLY A 479 3.18 25.41 7.16
CA GLY A 479 3.92 24.61 6.18
C GLY A 479 4.94 23.66 6.81
N PHE A 480 5.78 23.08 5.95
CA PHE A 480 6.97 22.33 6.34
C PHE A 480 8.12 22.66 5.40
N ALA A 481 9.35 22.30 5.79
CA ALA A 481 10.50 22.31 4.91
C ALA A 481 11.34 21.04 5.08
N TRP A 482 11.79 20.47 3.97
CA TRP A 482 12.75 19.39 3.91
C TRP A 482 14.12 19.96 3.53
N MET A 483 15.11 19.73 4.38
CA MET A 483 16.44 20.35 4.32
C MET A 483 17.54 19.29 4.17
N GLN A 484 18.57 19.56 3.38
CA GLN A 484 19.83 18.79 3.36
C GLN A 484 21.02 19.75 3.37
N ASP A 485 22.02 19.49 4.22
CA ASP A 485 23.28 20.22 4.31
C ASP A 485 23.20 21.76 4.46
N GLY A 486 22.02 22.27 4.86
CA GLY A 486 21.72 23.70 5.03
C GLY A 486 20.99 24.35 3.85
N TYR A 487 20.61 23.57 2.84
CA TYR A 487 19.80 23.96 1.70
C TYR A 487 18.42 23.28 1.76
N MET A 488 17.43 23.87 1.10
CA MET A 488 16.06 23.36 1.04
C MET A 488 15.84 22.49 -0.20
N ILE A 489 15.31 21.29 0.00
CA ILE A 489 14.85 20.40 -1.08
C ILE A 489 13.41 20.74 -1.44
N LEU A 490 12.54 20.89 -0.43
CA LEU A 490 11.10 21.07 -0.57
C LEU A 490 10.58 22.00 0.53
N GLY A 491 9.65 22.91 0.21
CA GLY A 491 9.08 23.88 1.15
C GLY A 491 8.79 25.25 0.52
N PRO A 492 8.29 26.23 1.30
CA PRO A 492 8.13 27.61 0.86
C PRO A 492 9.48 28.34 0.77
N ASP A 493 9.56 29.48 0.08
CA ASP A 493 10.80 30.29 0.13
C ASP A 493 11.03 30.83 1.55
N ILE A 494 12.26 30.72 2.07
CA ILE A 494 12.63 31.10 3.44
C ILE A 494 13.84 32.02 3.41
N ASP A 495 13.69 33.20 4.00
CA ASP A 495 14.60 34.33 3.80
C ASP A 495 16.03 34.03 4.28
N GLY A 496 16.95 33.90 3.31
CA GLY A 496 18.35 33.58 3.53
C GLY A 496 18.74 32.09 3.43
N ILE A 497 17.80 31.19 3.14
CA ILE A 497 18.08 29.80 2.77
C ILE A 497 18.34 29.71 1.25
N GLY A 498 19.11 28.72 0.81
CA GLY A 498 19.28 28.40 -0.60
C GLY A 498 18.55 27.11 -0.95
N VAL A 499 18.01 27.01 -2.15
CA VAL A 499 17.45 25.75 -2.69
C VAL A 499 18.59 24.78 -3.01
N HIS A 500 18.36 23.48 -2.81
CA HIS A 500 19.27 22.40 -3.21
C HIS A 500 19.35 22.30 -4.74
N ASN A 501 20.35 21.60 -5.27
CA ASN A 501 20.47 21.36 -6.71
C ASN A 501 19.78 20.06 -7.17
N THR A 502 18.93 19.49 -6.31
CA THR A 502 18.14 18.29 -6.61
C THR A 502 16.72 18.73 -6.89
N GLU A 503 16.22 18.30 -8.04
CA GLU A 503 14.82 18.39 -8.44
C GLU A 503 14.20 17.02 -8.10
N LEU A 504 12.95 16.97 -7.67
CA LEU A 504 12.18 15.76 -7.39
C LEU A 504 10.80 15.92 -8.02
N GLY A 505 10.06 14.82 -8.23
CA GLY A 505 8.67 14.84 -8.75
C GLY A 505 7.62 15.53 -7.85
N ILE A 506 8.04 16.22 -6.78
CA ILE A 506 7.16 16.83 -5.76
C ILE A 506 7.12 18.36 -5.91
N ASP A 507 5.98 18.89 -6.33
CA ASP A 507 5.69 20.33 -6.32
C ASP A 507 5.26 20.78 -4.91
N TYR A 508 5.90 21.80 -4.33
CA TYR A 508 5.44 22.46 -3.09
C TYR A 508 4.64 23.72 -3.42
N LEU A 509 3.43 23.83 -2.86
CA LEU A 509 2.48 24.88 -3.20
C LEU A 509 2.02 25.64 -1.97
N VAL A 510 1.87 26.96 -2.10
CA VAL A 510 1.36 27.87 -1.04
C VAL A 510 0.42 28.95 -1.60
N GLY A 511 -0.42 29.51 -0.74
CA GLY A 511 -1.29 30.65 -1.02
C GLY A 511 -2.18 30.45 -2.26
N ASP A 512 -2.29 31.48 -3.10
CA ASP A 512 -3.08 31.42 -4.34
C ASP A 512 -2.69 30.25 -5.26
N ASN A 513 -1.42 29.81 -5.28
CA ASN A 513 -1.01 28.67 -6.12
C ASN A 513 -1.59 27.35 -5.57
N ALA A 514 -1.47 27.12 -4.25
CA ALA A 514 -2.09 25.96 -3.60
C ALA A 514 -3.61 25.99 -3.75
N ARG A 515 -4.25 27.14 -3.56
CA ARG A 515 -5.71 27.31 -3.68
C ARG A 515 -6.24 27.00 -5.08
N ASN A 516 -5.54 27.44 -6.14
CA ASN A 516 -5.92 27.12 -7.52
C ASN A 516 -5.68 25.63 -7.85
N ALA A 517 -4.64 25.02 -7.29
CA ALA A 517 -4.35 23.60 -7.47
C ALA A 517 -5.36 22.71 -6.71
N GLN A 518 -5.64 22.99 -5.43
CA GLN A 518 -6.67 22.36 -4.62
C GLN A 518 -8.03 22.45 -5.32
N ALA A 519 -8.49 23.66 -5.69
CA ALA A 519 -9.77 23.84 -6.37
C ALA A 519 -9.87 23.12 -7.74
N SER A 520 -8.73 22.78 -8.35
CA SER A 520 -8.69 21.89 -9.53
C SER A 520 -8.78 20.42 -9.11
N ALA A 521 -7.95 20.00 -8.13
CA ALA A 521 -7.85 18.63 -7.61
C ALA A 521 -9.13 18.14 -6.90
N SER A 522 -9.87 18.99 -6.19
CA SER A 522 -11.08 18.59 -5.45
C SER A 522 -12.13 17.90 -6.34
N ASN A 523 -12.15 18.22 -7.64
CA ASN A 523 -13.08 17.66 -8.64
C ASN A 523 -12.59 16.32 -9.24
N LEU A 524 -11.38 15.87 -8.92
CA LEU A 524 -10.76 14.65 -9.45
C LEU A 524 -11.14 13.45 -8.57
N GLU A 525 -12.42 13.07 -8.58
CA GLU A 525 -12.98 12.04 -7.69
C GLU A 525 -12.85 10.60 -8.22
N SER A 526 -12.04 10.36 -9.26
CA SER A 526 -11.94 9.05 -9.92
C SER A 526 -10.53 8.69 -10.40
N LEU A 527 -10.25 7.39 -10.52
CA LEU A 527 -8.99 6.87 -11.05
C LEU A 527 -8.69 7.42 -12.45
N VAL A 528 -9.68 7.45 -13.36
CA VAL A 528 -9.51 7.97 -14.74
C VAL A 528 -9.19 9.48 -14.77
N SER A 529 -9.48 10.22 -13.70
CA SER A 529 -9.15 11.65 -13.57
C SER A 529 -7.83 11.93 -12.83
N LEU A 530 -7.18 10.91 -12.27
CA LEU A 530 -5.93 11.04 -11.49
C LEU A 530 -4.77 10.22 -12.07
N ALA A 531 -5.07 9.06 -12.65
CA ALA A 531 -4.18 8.23 -13.48
C ALA A 531 -4.91 7.83 -14.78
N PRO A 532 -4.97 8.75 -15.77
CA PRO A 532 -5.70 8.53 -17.00
C PRO A 532 -4.99 7.47 -17.88
N PRO A 533 -5.70 6.48 -18.43
CA PRO A 533 -5.10 5.46 -19.31
C PRO A 533 -4.43 5.99 -20.60
N SER A 534 -4.54 7.29 -20.92
CA SER A 534 -3.81 7.92 -22.02
C SER A 534 -2.36 8.29 -21.70
N GLU A 535 -1.98 8.23 -20.42
CA GLU A 535 -0.63 8.55 -19.93
C GLU A 535 0.11 7.27 -19.47
N HIS A 536 -0.57 6.12 -19.48
CA HIS A 536 -0.08 4.83 -19.03
C HIS A 536 -0.12 3.80 -20.18
N ASP A 537 1.02 3.26 -20.61
CA ASP A 537 1.12 2.41 -21.81
C ASP A 537 1.47 0.94 -21.49
N ALA A 538 0.55 0.29 -20.78
CA ALA A 538 0.64 -1.12 -20.35
C ALA A 538 0.92 -2.10 -21.51
N ARG A 539 0.60 -1.74 -22.76
CA ARG A 539 0.91 -2.53 -23.97
C ARG A 539 2.39 -2.88 -24.14
N THR A 540 3.30 -2.18 -23.46
CA THR A 540 4.73 -2.51 -23.42
C THR A 540 5.04 -3.70 -22.49
N ILE A 541 4.19 -3.92 -21.49
CA ILE A 541 4.14 -5.12 -20.63
C ILE A 541 3.47 -6.26 -21.41
N ASP A 542 2.34 -5.98 -22.06
CA ASP A 542 1.60 -7.01 -22.81
C ASP A 542 2.43 -7.52 -24.02
N GLU A 543 3.11 -6.63 -24.77
CA GLU A 543 4.08 -6.99 -25.83
C GLU A 543 5.35 -7.71 -25.31
N LEU A 544 5.63 -7.66 -23.99
CA LEU A 544 6.76 -8.33 -23.35
C LEU A 544 6.41 -9.76 -22.91
N VAL A 545 5.25 -9.93 -22.24
CA VAL A 545 4.80 -11.19 -21.64
C VAL A 545 4.10 -12.10 -22.68
N GLY A 546 3.86 -11.59 -23.91
CA GLY A 546 3.53 -12.42 -25.07
C GLY A 546 2.09 -12.96 -25.14
N ILE A 547 1.26 -12.61 -24.16
CA ILE A 547 -0.16 -12.99 -24.05
C ILE A 547 -0.97 -12.28 -25.16
N ASP A 548 -1.50 -13.05 -26.12
CA ASP A 548 -2.08 -12.55 -27.38
C ASP A 548 -3.63 -12.42 -27.27
N ASP A 549 -4.19 -11.23 -27.55
CA ASP A 549 -5.62 -10.86 -27.47
C ASP A 549 -6.59 -11.72 -28.38
N GLU A 550 -6.90 -12.98 -28.07
CA GLU A 550 -7.95 -13.78 -28.77
C GLU A 550 -9.36 -13.71 -28.12
N GLU A 551 -10.00 -12.54 -28.20
CA GLU A 551 -11.47 -12.33 -28.07
C GLU A 551 -12.18 -12.92 -26.80
N SER A 552 -11.58 -12.82 -25.62
CA SER A 552 -12.36 -12.81 -24.34
C SER A 552 -13.00 -11.43 -24.11
N SER A 553 -13.92 -11.29 -23.14
CA SER A 553 -14.59 -10.00 -22.89
C SER A 553 -15.08 -9.83 -21.45
N ASP A 554 -14.72 -8.68 -20.85
CA ASP A 554 -14.85 -8.31 -19.43
C ASP A 554 -13.99 -9.16 -18.47
N PHE A 555 -13.62 -8.52 -17.35
CA PHE A 555 -12.79 -9.01 -16.24
C PHE A 555 -11.25 -8.97 -16.43
N ALA A 556 -10.54 -8.78 -15.31
CA ALA A 556 -9.09 -8.54 -15.16
C ALA A 556 -8.78 -8.35 -13.65
N VAL A 557 -7.95 -9.21 -13.03
CA VAL A 557 -8.01 -9.42 -11.57
C VAL A 557 -6.63 -9.67 -10.85
N PRO A 558 -6.25 -8.77 -9.89
CA PRO A 558 -4.36 -8.75 -8.76
C PRO A 558 -3.34 -9.76 -8.18
N GLY A 559 -2.08 -9.31 -8.27
CA GLY A 559 -1.14 -9.39 -7.14
C GLY A 559 0.21 -8.64 -7.13
N PHE A 560 0.88 -8.90 -5.99
CA PHE A 560 2.31 -8.89 -5.66
C PHE A 560 3.23 -7.70 -5.92
N GLY A 561 2.65 -6.51 -5.85
CA GLY A 561 3.20 -5.49 -4.97
C GLY A 561 2.94 -5.87 -3.50
N ILE A 562 3.91 -5.67 -2.61
CA ILE A 562 3.71 -5.63 -1.15
C ILE A 562 3.30 -6.96 -0.44
N SER A 563 3.91 -8.09 -0.81
CA SER A 563 3.93 -9.32 0.04
C SER A 563 4.57 -9.11 1.43
N ALA A 564 5.16 -7.93 1.69
CA ALA A 564 5.69 -7.55 2.99
C ALA A 564 4.63 -7.04 3.98
N THR A 565 3.51 -6.46 3.52
CA THR A 565 2.55 -5.76 4.42
C THR A 565 1.28 -6.55 4.64
N LEU A 566 0.70 -7.20 3.62
CA LEU A 566 -0.52 -8.00 3.82
C LEU A 566 -0.25 -9.23 4.70
N THR A 567 0.89 -9.91 4.48
CA THR A 567 1.36 -10.98 5.37
C THR A 567 1.58 -10.48 6.79
N ILE A 568 2.07 -9.25 7.01
CA ILE A 568 2.24 -8.69 8.35
C ILE A 568 0.91 -8.29 8.99
N LEU A 569 -0.02 -7.66 8.27
CA LEU A 569 -1.33 -7.28 8.81
C LEU A 569 -2.19 -8.51 9.14
N CYS A 570 -2.29 -9.47 8.22
CA CYS A 570 -3.04 -10.71 8.47
C CYS A 570 -2.40 -11.56 9.57
N LEU A 571 -1.06 -11.77 9.58
CA LEU A 571 -0.45 -12.52 10.70
C LEU A 571 -0.51 -11.74 12.02
N THR A 572 -0.43 -10.40 12.05
CA THR A 572 -0.56 -9.69 13.32
C THR A 572 -1.99 -9.74 13.87
N ALA A 573 -3.03 -9.62 13.03
CA ALA A 573 -4.41 -9.85 13.44
C ALA A 573 -4.65 -11.28 13.95
N ILE A 574 -4.13 -12.29 13.24
CA ILE A 574 -4.30 -13.72 13.57
C ILE A 574 -3.47 -14.13 14.81
N LEU A 575 -2.27 -13.57 15.01
CA LEU A 575 -1.39 -13.91 16.14
C LEU A 575 -1.65 -13.06 17.40
N ALA A 576 -2.17 -11.84 17.29
CA ALA A 576 -2.52 -11.01 18.45
C ALA A 576 -3.70 -11.57 19.26
N LYS A 577 -4.55 -12.42 18.64
CA LYS A 577 -5.70 -13.09 19.29
C LYS A 577 -5.29 -14.32 20.13
N ARG A 578 -4.01 -14.47 20.49
CA ARG A 578 -3.45 -15.71 21.09
C ARG A 578 -2.52 -15.53 22.30
N ASP A 579 -2.93 -14.70 23.26
CA ASP A 579 -2.59 -14.85 24.70
C ASP A 579 -3.78 -14.36 25.57
#